data_AF-A0A1Q6K2P8-F1
#
_entry.id   AF-A0A1Q6K2P8-F1
#
_cell.length_a   1.000
_cell.length_b   1.000
_cell.length_c   1.000
_cell.angle_alpha   90.00
_cell.angle_beta   90.00
_cell.angle_gamma   90.00
#
_symmetry.space_group_name_H-M   'P 1'
#
loop_
_entity.id
_entity.type
_entity.pdbx_description
1 polymer ?
#
loop_
_entity_poly.entity_id
_entity_poly.type
_entity_poly.pdbx_seq_one_letter_code
_entity_poly.pdbx_strand_id
1 'polypeptide(L)'
;MLIKTKLRPKEQNEFNRYFGDLKHSITPIEGTSRQIQERIEDEKVSSQIILSSEKLFIQDIKGEAVGRIHKNLLTNIYRDMNNVQRFMLRAFVELEKNTLPIVSNSQVGDFIQGLEDDEKVMIYNQLLDFFKYFKDRESTGDTEVCVLAADSTSICGAITQSTDLRFIKLPKQIQEKVYLLELVEGQINILKYYYLMVLDIILHPFFENTIYAIEQDRPLYWCIVSLLKKLDEHISDFWRERARVILEKYFDYIEGAEVLYNELFEGDKGHGKELLKENYYFNIATGVLMNSDIQIRFFYEMNKEEKNIVINQAVSFARRINTLLVKDLERISPEVFYHPREHETELEEIFTYLKMFRFTHRTLEEVMLKKGMSKKEWIYVKNLLRTVYEEEHMQRIEEQCLHHVNNYYTIISNIALNYSL
;
A
#
# COMPACT_ATOMS: atom_id res chain seq x y z
N MET A 1 8.62 8.43 14.97
CA MET A 1 8.14 9.75 14.49
C MET A 1 7.80 10.58 15.72
N LEU A 2 8.22 11.84 15.91
CA LEU A 2 7.77 12.60 17.09
C LEU A 2 6.31 13.04 16.89
N ILE A 3 5.38 12.22 17.39
CA ILE A 3 3.93 12.44 17.33
C ILE A 3 3.58 13.78 17.99
N LYS A 4 3.19 14.78 17.19
CA LYS A 4 2.72 16.07 17.71
C LYS A 4 1.25 15.95 18.12
N THR A 5 1.03 15.73 19.42
CA THR A 5 -0.31 15.65 20.03
C THR A 5 -0.99 17.01 20.17
N LYS A 6 -0.22 18.09 20.28
CA LYS A 6 -0.75 19.45 20.40
C LYS A 6 -1.13 20.01 19.02
N LEU A 7 -2.41 20.33 18.86
CA LEU A 7 -2.91 21.06 17.69
C LEU A 7 -2.97 22.55 17.98
N ARG A 8 -2.33 23.39 17.15
CA ARG A 8 -2.48 24.84 17.28
C ARG A 8 -3.68 25.31 16.43
N PRO A 9 -4.32 26.44 16.79
CA PRO A 9 -5.48 26.94 16.05
C PRO A 9 -5.22 27.16 14.56
N LYS A 10 -3.99 27.52 14.18
CA LYS A 10 -3.58 27.68 12.78
C LYS A 10 -3.70 26.37 11.99
N GLU A 11 -3.22 25.25 12.53
CA GLU A 11 -3.33 23.95 11.88
C GLU A 11 -4.79 23.51 11.73
N GLN A 12 -5.62 23.70 12.76
CA GLN A 12 -7.06 23.38 12.65
C GLN A 12 -7.75 24.21 11.56
N ASN A 13 -7.47 25.52 11.51
CA ASN A 13 -8.04 26.40 10.49
C ASN A 13 -7.60 26.01 9.08
N GLU A 14 -6.34 25.62 8.90
CA GLU A 14 -5.84 25.14 7.62
C GLU A 14 -6.43 23.78 7.23
N PHE A 15 -6.59 22.87 8.18
CA PHE A 15 -7.27 21.59 7.94
C PHE A 15 -8.70 21.82 7.44
N ASN A 16 -9.47 22.64 8.15
CA ASN A 16 -10.83 23.00 7.75
C ASN A 16 -10.84 23.71 6.37
N ARG A 17 -9.82 24.51 6.08
CA ARG A 17 -9.68 25.22 4.79
C ARG A 17 -9.42 24.26 3.63
N TYR A 18 -8.61 23.23 3.83
CA TYR A 18 -8.21 22.26 2.79
C TYR A 18 -9.26 21.18 2.59
N PHE A 19 -9.81 20.64 3.68
CA PHE A 19 -10.61 19.42 3.65
C PHE A 19 -12.10 19.66 3.90
N GLY A 20 -12.49 20.82 4.45
CA GLY A 20 -13.89 21.15 4.71
C GLY A 20 -14.55 20.20 5.71
N ASP A 21 -15.85 19.94 5.51
CA ASP A 21 -16.55 18.88 6.24
C ASP A 21 -16.41 17.55 5.51
N LEU A 22 -15.59 16.66 6.06
CA LEU A 22 -15.32 15.34 5.50
C LEU A 22 -16.50 14.37 5.66
N LYS A 23 -17.55 14.70 6.42
CA LYS A 23 -18.73 13.82 6.57
C LYS A 23 -19.43 13.53 5.24
N HIS A 24 -19.38 14.48 4.30
CA HIS A 24 -19.97 14.30 2.98
C HIS A 24 -19.19 13.32 2.09
N SER A 25 -17.96 12.97 2.46
CA SER A 25 -17.15 11.98 1.76
C SER A 25 -17.45 10.55 2.21
N ILE A 26 -18.33 10.37 3.21
CA ILE A 26 -18.65 9.08 3.79
C ILE A 26 -19.88 8.48 3.12
N THR A 27 -19.72 7.36 2.40
CA THR A 27 -20.85 6.68 1.73
C THR A 27 -21.45 5.60 2.61
N PRO A 28 -22.79 5.50 2.78
CA PRO A 28 -23.41 4.45 3.59
C PRO A 28 -22.95 3.05 3.17
N ILE A 29 -22.68 2.17 4.14
CA ILE A 29 -22.31 0.78 3.87
C ILE A 29 -23.60 -0.03 3.79
N GLU A 30 -23.81 -0.72 2.67
CA GLU A 30 -24.93 -1.63 2.49
C GLU A 30 -24.70 -2.97 3.19
N GLY A 31 -25.76 -3.58 3.71
CA GLY A 31 -25.72 -4.89 4.37
C GLY A 31 -26.54 -4.92 5.66
N THR A 32 -26.55 -6.07 6.32
CA THR A 32 -27.12 -6.20 7.66
C THR A 32 -26.22 -5.55 8.70
N SER A 33 -26.76 -5.12 9.85
CA SER A 33 -25.96 -4.49 10.91
C SER A 33 -24.75 -5.31 11.33
N ARG A 34 -24.86 -6.65 11.32
CA ARG A 34 -23.78 -7.57 11.64
C ARG A 34 -22.67 -7.55 10.57
N GLN A 35 -23.04 -7.68 9.30
CA GLN A 35 -22.08 -7.63 8.19
C GLN A 35 -21.36 -6.28 8.12
N ILE A 36 -22.07 -5.18 8.39
CA ILE A 36 -21.48 -3.84 8.44
C ILE A 36 -20.44 -3.76 9.57
N GLN A 37 -20.77 -4.29 10.75
CA GLN A 37 -19.86 -4.26 11.89
C GLN A 37 -18.61 -5.12 11.63
N GLU A 38 -18.78 -6.33 11.13
CA GLU A 38 -17.66 -7.22 10.76
C GLU A 38 -16.73 -6.53 9.75
N ARG A 39 -17.30 -5.95 8.68
CA ARG A 39 -16.54 -5.20 7.67
C ARG A 39 -15.78 -4.00 8.26
N ILE A 40 -16.40 -3.22 9.14
CA ILE A 40 -15.74 -2.06 9.76
C ILE A 40 -14.56 -2.52 10.64
N GLU A 41 -14.72 -3.62 11.37
CA GLU A 41 -13.66 -4.16 12.21
C GLU A 41 -12.48 -4.68 11.38
N ASP A 42 -12.73 -5.35 10.25
CA ASP A 42 -11.68 -5.85 9.36
C ASP A 42 -10.90 -4.71 8.71
N GLU A 43 -11.61 -3.69 8.21
CA GLU A 43 -11.01 -2.49 7.65
C GLU A 43 -10.18 -1.73 8.70
N LYS A 44 -10.57 -1.78 9.97
CA LYS A 44 -9.83 -1.15 11.07
C LYS A 44 -8.53 -1.89 11.34
N VAL A 45 -8.54 -3.22 11.33
CA VAL A 45 -7.32 -4.03 11.42
C VAL A 45 -6.41 -3.73 10.23
N SER A 46 -6.94 -3.83 9.01
CA SER A 46 -6.23 -3.49 7.77
C SER A 46 -5.55 -2.12 7.83
N SER A 47 -6.27 -1.09 8.29
CA SER A 47 -5.76 0.28 8.42
C SER A 47 -4.64 0.44 9.45
N GLN A 48 -4.53 -0.46 10.43
CA GLN A 48 -3.42 -0.46 11.38
C GLN A 48 -2.17 -1.10 10.78
N ILE A 49 -2.37 -2.17 10.01
CA ILE A 49 -1.27 -3.08 9.62
C ILE A 49 -0.71 -2.79 8.23
N ILE A 50 -1.53 -2.49 7.23
CA ILE A 50 -1.13 -2.27 5.83
C ILE A 50 -0.79 -0.80 5.61
N LEU A 51 0.17 -0.49 4.73
CA LEU A 51 0.39 0.87 4.27
C LEU A 51 -0.65 1.25 3.21
N SER A 52 -1.73 1.93 3.59
CA SER A 52 -2.85 2.24 2.68
C SER A 52 -2.47 3.06 1.44
N SER A 53 -1.27 3.66 1.43
CA SER A 53 -0.75 4.45 0.31
C SER A 53 0.18 3.67 -0.62
N GLU A 54 0.53 2.41 -0.33
CA GLU A 54 1.54 1.64 -1.06
C GLU A 54 1.24 1.53 -2.57
N LYS A 55 -0.04 1.37 -2.93
CA LYS A 55 -0.47 1.30 -4.33
C LYS A 55 -0.20 2.56 -5.13
N LEU A 56 -0.23 3.73 -4.49
CA LEU A 56 0.12 4.97 -5.16
C LEU A 56 1.57 4.94 -5.68
N PHE A 57 2.46 4.18 -5.04
CA PHE A 57 3.87 4.13 -5.40
C PHE A 57 4.20 3.17 -6.53
N ILE A 58 3.26 2.31 -6.94
CA ILE A 58 3.47 1.31 -7.99
C ILE A 58 2.66 1.58 -9.27
N GLN A 59 1.73 2.53 -9.26
CA GLN A 59 0.89 2.87 -10.41
C GLN A 59 1.71 3.09 -11.68
N ASP A 60 1.34 2.45 -12.79
CA ASP A 60 1.95 2.74 -14.08
C ASP A 60 1.42 4.09 -14.61
N ILE A 61 2.32 5.05 -14.81
CA ILE A 61 1.96 6.39 -15.27
C ILE A 61 2.66 6.67 -16.59
N LYS A 62 1.83 6.95 -17.60
CA LYS A 62 2.27 7.34 -18.93
C LYS A 62 2.52 8.86 -18.97
N GLY A 63 3.58 9.26 -19.67
CA GLY A 63 3.96 10.66 -19.86
C GLY A 63 5.04 11.13 -18.88
N GLU A 64 6.12 11.68 -19.44
CA GLU A 64 7.31 12.10 -18.68
C GLU A 64 6.98 13.19 -17.64
N ALA A 65 6.18 14.17 -18.04
CA ALA A 65 5.82 15.29 -17.17
C ALA A 65 4.95 14.85 -15.98
N VAL A 66 3.99 13.96 -16.23
CA VAL A 66 3.11 13.38 -15.20
C VAL A 66 3.91 12.47 -14.27
N GLY A 67 4.77 11.62 -14.82
CA GLY A 67 5.67 10.76 -14.04
C GLY A 67 6.58 11.57 -13.11
N ARG A 68 7.13 12.70 -13.59
CA ARG A 68 7.93 13.62 -12.76
C ARG A 68 7.14 14.20 -11.59
N ILE A 69 5.90 14.66 -11.84
CA ILE A 69 5.01 15.20 -10.80
C ILE A 69 4.70 14.13 -9.75
N HIS A 70 4.29 12.95 -10.20
CA HIS A 70 3.95 11.83 -9.33
C HIS A 70 5.14 11.44 -8.47
N LYS A 71 6.33 11.30 -9.06
CA LYS A 71 7.58 11.04 -8.34
C LYS A 71 7.85 12.09 -7.25
N ASN A 72 7.71 13.37 -7.57
CA ASN A 72 7.93 14.46 -6.62
C ASN A 72 6.92 14.44 -5.46
N LEU A 73 5.66 14.16 -5.75
CA LEU A 73 4.59 14.03 -4.77
C LEU A 73 4.87 12.87 -3.81
N LEU A 74 5.10 11.69 -4.36
CA LEU A 74 5.37 10.47 -3.60
C LEU A 74 6.65 10.56 -2.78
N THR A 75 7.70 11.19 -3.31
CA THR A 75 8.95 11.41 -2.56
C THR A 75 8.70 12.24 -1.29
N ASN A 76 7.75 13.18 -1.30
CA ASN A 76 7.42 13.95 -0.10
C ASN A 76 6.65 13.13 0.94
N ILE A 77 5.78 12.21 0.51
CA ILE A 77 5.09 11.29 1.41
C ILE A 77 6.11 10.30 2.01
N TYR A 78 6.96 9.72 1.17
CA TYR A 78 8.03 8.79 1.56
C TYR A 78 9.01 9.38 2.58
N ARG A 79 9.34 10.67 2.46
CA ARG A 79 10.24 11.36 3.42
C ARG A 79 9.69 11.43 4.84
N ASP A 80 8.38 11.40 5.01
CA ASP A 80 7.75 11.43 6.34
C ASP A 80 7.52 10.04 6.93
N MET A 81 7.64 8.99 6.11
CA MET A 81 7.61 7.61 6.58
C MET A 81 8.80 7.35 7.51
N ASN A 82 8.57 6.63 8.60
CA ASN A 82 9.63 6.10 9.44
C ASN A 82 10.36 4.93 8.73
N ASN A 83 11.49 4.48 9.28
CA ASN A 83 12.30 3.44 8.63
C ASN A 83 11.53 2.13 8.42
N VAL A 84 10.63 1.77 9.35
CA VAL A 84 9.79 0.58 9.23
C VAL A 84 8.83 0.72 8.06
N GLN A 85 8.09 1.82 7.98
CA GLN A 85 7.16 2.10 6.87
C GLN A 85 7.87 2.12 5.52
N ARG A 86 9.07 2.71 5.46
CA ARG A 86 9.88 2.70 4.23
C ARG A 86 10.30 1.30 3.84
N PHE A 87 10.76 0.48 4.79
CA PHE A 87 11.12 -0.91 4.53
C PHE A 87 9.93 -1.70 3.99
N MET A 88 8.76 -1.60 4.65
CA MET A 88 7.54 -2.28 4.20
C MET A 88 7.16 -1.86 2.78
N LEU A 89 7.20 -0.55 2.47
CA LEU A 89 6.93 -0.06 1.12
C LEU A 89 7.93 -0.62 0.09
N ARG A 90 9.23 -0.64 0.42
CA ARG A 90 10.26 -1.18 -0.49
C ARG A 90 10.11 -2.68 -0.70
N ALA A 91 9.75 -3.43 0.34
CA ALA A 91 9.45 -4.85 0.23
C ALA A 91 8.22 -5.09 -0.67
N PHE A 92 7.18 -4.25 -0.54
CA PHE A 92 5.99 -4.30 -1.38
C PHE A 92 6.31 -3.99 -2.84
N VAL A 93 7.05 -2.92 -3.09
CA VAL A 93 7.52 -2.56 -4.45
C VAL A 93 8.40 -3.67 -5.03
N GLU A 94 9.27 -4.29 -4.24
CA GLU A 94 10.10 -5.41 -4.69
C GLU A 94 9.24 -6.63 -5.07
N LEU A 95 8.25 -6.98 -4.25
CA LEU A 95 7.31 -8.05 -4.56
C LEU A 95 6.60 -7.77 -5.89
N GLU A 96 5.92 -6.63 -5.98
CA GLU A 96 5.13 -6.23 -7.16
C GLU A 96 5.97 -6.11 -8.43
N LYS A 97 7.20 -5.58 -8.36
CA LYS A 97 8.11 -5.51 -9.52
C LYS A 97 8.45 -6.87 -10.10
N ASN A 98 8.47 -7.90 -9.26
CA ASN A 98 8.79 -9.26 -9.68
C ASN A 98 7.54 -10.07 -10.07
N THR A 99 6.37 -9.77 -9.51
CA THR A 99 5.15 -10.57 -9.71
C THR A 99 4.18 -9.99 -10.73
N LEU A 100 3.96 -8.68 -10.75
CA LEU A 100 2.98 -8.01 -11.61
C LEU A 100 3.22 -8.23 -13.11
N PRO A 101 4.47 -8.17 -13.62
CA PRO A 101 4.74 -8.43 -15.05
C PRO A 101 4.43 -9.87 -15.47
N ILE A 102 4.53 -10.83 -14.55
CA ILE A 102 4.29 -12.24 -14.81
C ILE A 102 2.79 -12.52 -14.91
N VAL A 103 2.01 -11.94 -13.99
CA VAL A 103 0.58 -12.24 -13.85
C VAL A 103 -0.30 -11.40 -14.77
N SER A 104 0.07 -10.14 -14.99
CA SER A 104 -0.80 -9.17 -15.69
C SER A 104 -0.17 -8.55 -16.95
N ASN A 105 1.08 -8.88 -17.28
CA ASN A 105 1.91 -8.17 -18.27
C ASN A 105 2.02 -6.64 -18.05
N SER A 106 1.66 -6.16 -16.86
CA SER A 106 1.78 -4.76 -16.48
C SER A 106 3.13 -4.48 -15.82
N GLN A 107 3.56 -3.22 -15.83
CA GLN A 107 4.82 -2.81 -15.20
C GLN A 107 4.55 -1.94 -13.99
N VAL A 108 5.38 -2.10 -12.96
CA VAL A 108 5.37 -1.24 -11.79
C VAL A 108 6.11 0.06 -12.12
N GLY A 109 5.53 1.21 -11.77
CA GLY A 109 6.18 2.50 -11.93
C GLY A 109 7.51 2.60 -11.18
N ASP A 110 8.51 3.25 -11.77
CA ASP A 110 9.86 3.40 -11.21
C ASP A 110 10.01 4.61 -10.24
N PHE A 111 9.03 4.79 -9.36
CA PHE A 111 9.00 5.93 -8.44
C PHE A 111 9.85 5.73 -7.20
N ILE A 112 9.79 4.52 -6.63
CA ILE A 112 10.55 4.09 -5.48
C ILE A 112 11.33 2.83 -5.87
N GLN A 113 12.57 2.74 -5.40
CA GLN A 113 13.36 1.53 -5.55
C GLN A 113 12.80 0.48 -4.59
N GLY A 114 12.78 -0.79 -5.02
CA GLY A 114 12.54 -1.91 -4.11
C GLY A 114 13.65 -2.06 -3.07
N LEU A 115 13.79 -3.26 -2.52
CA LEU A 115 14.83 -3.55 -1.53
C LEU A 115 16.23 -3.25 -2.07
N GLU A 116 17.14 -2.83 -1.19
CA GLU A 116 18.55 -2.68 -1.50
C GLU A 116 19.22 -4.05 -1.68
N ASP A 117 20.34 -4.09 -2.41
CA ASP A 117 21.00 -5.37 -2.75
C ASP A 117 21.43 -6.15 -1.50
N ASP A 118 21.85 -5.48 -0.44
CA ASP A 118 22.22 -6.10 0.84
C ASP A 118 21.00 -6.69 1.57
N GLU A 119 19.86 -6.00 1.56
CA GLU A 119 18.58 -6.51 2.07
C GLU A 119 18.14 -7.77 1.30
N LYS A 120 18.22 -7.74 -0.04
CA LYS A 120 17.92 -8.91 -0.89
C LYS A 120 18.86 -10.06 -0.57
N VAL A 121 20.16 -9.80 -0.52
CA VAL A 121 21.20 -10.80 -0.20
C VAL A 121 20.97 -11.41 1.17
N MET A 122 20.58 -10.62 2.18
CA MET A 122 20.25 -11.12 3.51
C MET A 122 19.11 -12.13 3.47
N ILE A 123 18.00 -11.81 2.79
CA ILE A 123 16.84 -12.70 2.65
C ILE A 123 17.24 -13.99 1.91
N TYR A 124 17.88 -13.86 0.74
CA TYR A 124 18.34 -15.02 -0.03
C TYR A 124 19.32 -15.89 0.73
N ASN A 125 20.22 -15.31 1.54
CA ASN A 125 21.12 -16.09 2.37
C ASN A 125 20.35 -16.92 3.41
N GLN A 126 19.29 -16.38 4.01
CA GLN A 126 18.45 -17.16 4.92
C GLN A 126 17.78 -18.31 4.20
N LEU A 127 17.25 -18.07 3.01
CA LEU A 127 16.68 -19.14 2.20
C LEU A 127 17.72 -20.21 1.84
N LEU A 128 18.93 -19.82 1.44
CA LEU A 128 20.02 -20.74 1.10
C LEU A 128 20.46 -21.61 2.29
N ASP A 129 20.48 -21.05 3.51
CA ASP A 129 20.84 -21.79 4.73
C ASP A 129 19.87 -22.97 4.97
N PHE A 130 18.60 -22.82 4.58
CA PHE A 130 17.56 -23.84 4.70
C PHE A 130 17.22 -24.55 3.36
N PHE A 131 17.80 -24.13 2.24
CA PHE A 131 17.40 -24.58 0.89
C PHE A 131 17.48 -26.09 0.71
N LYS A 132 18.46 -26.73 1.34
CA LYS A 132 18.63 -28.20 1.30
C LYS A 132 17.38 -28.97 1.77
N TYR A 133 16.49 -28.34 2.53
CA TYR A 133 15.28 -28.99 3.06
C TYR A 133 14.08 -28.93 2.11
N PHE A 134 14.06 -28.00 1.15
CA PHE A 134 12.93 -27.81 0.23
C PHE A 134 13.31 -27.85 -1.27
N LYS A 135 14.61 -27.93 -1.61
CA LYS A 135 15.10 -27.95 -3.00
C LYS A 135 14.53 -29.06 -3.89
N ASP A 136 14.16 -30.19 -3.30
CA ASP A 136 13.67 -31.38 -4.01
C ASP A 136 12.21 -31.70 -3.65
N ARG A 137 11.50 -30.78 -2.97
CA ARG A 137 10.10 -30.95 -2.63
C ARG A 137 9.21 -30.47 -3.78
N GLU A 138 8.27 -31.32 -4.17
CA GLU A 138 7.06 -30.85 -4.83
C GLU A 138 6.17 -30.21 -3.76
N SER A 139 5.86 -28.92 -3.91
CA SER A 139 4.90 -28.23 -3.04
C SER A 139 3.58 -28.98 -3.10
N THR A 140 2.95 -29.18 -1.95
CA THR A 140 1.51 -29.43 -1.90
C THR A 140 0.85 -28.23 -2.58
N GLY A 141 -0.03 -28.46 -3.56
CA GLY A 141 -0.44 -27.47 -4.58
C GLY A 141 -1.22 -26.25 -4.08
N ASP A 142 -1.26 -25.99 -2.78
CA ASP A 142 -2.19 -25.06 -2.13
C ASP A 142 -1.51 -23.79 -1.57
N THR A 143 -0.20 -23.62 -1.76
CA THR A 143 0.49 -22.38 -1.34
C THR A 143 0.72 -21.48 -2.56
N GLU A 144 0.16 -20.28 -2.52
CA GLU A 144 0.24 -19.30 -3.60
C GLU A 144 0.56 -17.90 -3.06
N VAL A 145 1.41 -17.17 -3.79
CA VAL A 145 1.68 -15.74 -3.54
C VAL A 145 0.70 -14.92 -4.39
N CYS A 146 -0.31 -14.35 -3.74
CA CYS A 146 -1.32 -13.53 -4.40
C CYS A 146 -0.72 -12.20 -4.88
N VAL A 147 -1.07 -11.80 -6.11
CA VAL A 147 -0.62 -10.55 -6.72
C VAL A 147 -1.78 -9.58 -6.80
N LEU A 148 -1.62 -8.41 -6.19
CA LEU A 148 -2.65 -7.39 -6.21
C LEU A 148 -2.63 -6.62 -7.52
N ALA A 149 -3.80 -6.28 -8.03
CA ALA A 149 -3.89 -5.35 -9.15
C ALA A 149 -3.34 -3.97 -8.70
N ALA A 150 -2.61 -3.31 -9.61
CA ALA A 150 -2.00 -2.01 -9.36
C ALA A 150 -3.03 -0.88 -9.15
N ASP A 151 -4.25 -1.06 -9.66
CA ASP A 151 -5.34 -0.07 -9.69
C ASP A 151 -6.51 -0.38 -8.75
N SER A 152 -6.64 -1.61 -8.25
CA SER A 152 -7.76 -2.05 -7.41
C SER A 152 -7.31 -2.95 -6.27
N THR A 153 -8.13 -3.13 -5.24
CA THR A 153 -7.88 -4.09 -4.14
C THR A 153 -8.08 -5.55 -4.56
N SER A 154 -8.34 -5.82 -5.85
CA SER A 154 -8.55 -7.17 -6.37
C SER A 154 -7.23 -7.92 -6.60
N ILE A 155 -7.29 -9.25 -6.49
CA ILE A 155 -6.20 -10.14 -6.87
C ILE A 155 -6.24 -10.27 -8.40
N CYS A 156 -5.15 -9.91 -9.07
CA CYS A 156 -5.02 -10.04 -10.52
C CYS A 156 -4.49 -11.42 -10.95
N GLY A 157 -3.97 -12.19 -10.00
CA GLY A 157 -3.62 -13.60 -10.13
C GLY A 157 -2.62 -14.01 -9.06
N ALA A 158 -1.97 -15.16 -9.24
CA ALA A 158 -1.13 -15.75 -8.20
C ALA A 158 0.14 -16.37 -8.78
N ILE A 159 1.21 -16.36 -8.00
CA ILE A 159 2.48 -17.03 -8.28
C ILE A 159 2.53 -18.33 -7.48
N THR A 160 2.82 -19.43 -8.16
CA THR A 160 2.99 -20.77 -7.57
C THR A 160 4.41 -21.26 -7.78
N GLN A 161 4.79 -22.35 -7.11
CA GLN A 161 6.12 -22.96 -7.27
C GLN A 161 6.43 -23.37 -8.73
N SER A 162 5.40 -23.66 -9.53
CA SER A 162 5.51 -24.05 -10.94
C SER A 162 5.54 -22.87 -11.92
N THR A 163 5.33 -21.64 -11.43
CA THR A 163 5.40 -20.44 -12.26
C THR A 163 6.83 -20.22 -12.76
N ASP A 164 6.98 -19.80 -14.02
CA ASP A 164 8.29 -19.51 -14.60
C ASP A 164 8.83 -18.17 -14.07
N LEU A 165 9.81 -18.24 -13.16
CA LEU A 165 10.44 -17.09 -12.51
C LEU A 165 11.83 -16.78 -13.11
N ARG A 166 12.13 -17.22 -14.33
CA ARG A 166 13.46 -17.02 -14.93
C ARG A 166 13.83 -15.55 -15.11
N PHE A 167 12.85 -14.67 -15.29
CA PHE A 167 13.05 -13.24 -15.46
C PHE A 167 13.47 -12.50 -14.18
N ILE A 168 13.18 -13.06 -12.99
CA ILE A 168 13.62 -12.48 -11.72
C ILE A 168 15.13 -12.59 -11.62
N LYS A 169 15.82 -11.45 -11.46
CA LYS A 169 17.29 -11.40 -11.38
C LYS A 169 17.75 -11.60 -9.94
N LEU A 170 18.62 -12.59 -9.73
CA LEU A 170 19.30 -12.78 -8.45
C LEU A 170 20.37 -11.69 -8.25
N PRO A 171 20.59 -11.18 -7.02
CA PRO A 171 21.75 -10.34 -6.72
C PRO A 171 23.06 -11.04 -7.07
N LYS A 172 24.09 -10.29 -7.50
CA LYS A 172 25.36 -10.87 -7.98
C LYS A 172 26.00 -11.85 -6.98
N GLN A 173 26.01 -11.51 -5.68
CA GLN A 173 26.55 -12.37 -4.64
C GLN A 173 25.78 -13.69 -4.48
N ILE A 174 24.47 -13.68 -4.75
CA ILE A 174 23.64 -14.89 -4.70
C ILE A 174 23.88 -15.74 -5.94
N GLN A 175 24.07 -15.14 -7.11
CA GLN A 175 24.44 -15.87 -8.33
C GLN A 175 25.74 -16.68 -8.13
N GLU A 176 26.75 -16.07 -7.52
CA GLU A 176 28.02 -16.74 -7.20
C GLU A 176 27.81 -17.94 -6.25
N LYS A 177 26.98 -17.78 -5.21
CA LYS A 177 26.65 -18.88 -4.28
C LYS A 177 25.87 -20.00 -4.94
N VAL A 178 24.86 -19.67 -5.74
CA VAL A 178 24.05 -20.63 -6.49
C VAL A 178 24.92 -21.44 -7.44
N TYR A 179 25.88 -20.79 -8.11
CA TYR A 179 26.86 -21.45 -8.96
C TYR A 179 27.76 -22.42 -8.16
N LEU A 180 28.29 -21.98 -7.00
CA LEU A 180 29.12 -22.82 -6.13
C LEU A 180 28.35 -24.01 -5.52
N LEU A 181 27.04 -23.86 -5.35
CA LEU A 181 26.15 -24.93 -4.89
C LEU A 181 25.67 -25.84 -6.02
N GLU A 182 26.05 -25.57 -7.27
CA GLU A 182 25.68 -26.34 -8.46
C GLU A 182 24.16 -26.53 -8.62
N LEU A 183 23.37 -25.51 -8.24
CA LEU A 183 21.91 -25.63 -8.33
C LEU A 183 21.44 -25.62 -9.79
N VAL A 184 20.51 -26.54 -10.11
CA VAL A 184 19.90 -26.61 -11.45
C VAL A 184 18.79 -25.56 -11.63
N GLU A 185 18.39 -25.29 -12.88
CA GLU A 185 17.41 -24.25 -13.22
C GLU A 185 16.08 -24.38 -12.43
N GLY A 186 15.56 -25.60 -12.28
CA GLY A 186 14.36 -25.85 -11.47
C GLY A 186 14.54 -25.49 -9.98
N GLN A 187 15.70 -25.80 -9.40
CA GLN A 187 16.02 -25.45 -8.01
C GLN A 187 16.19 -23.92 -7.85
N ILE A 188 16.77 -23.24 -8.84
CA ILE A 188 16.87 -21.78 -8.86
C ILE A 188 15.47 -21.14 -8.91
N ASN A 189 14.54 -21.74 -9.68
CA ASN A 189 13.15 -21.29 -9.72
C ASN A 189 12.47 -21.41 -8.36
N ILE A 190 12.65 -22.56 -7.69
CA ILE A 190 12.15 -22.79 -6.32
C ILE A 190 12.72 -21.76 -5.34
N LEU A 191 14.03 -21.47 -5.40
CA LEU A 191 14.66 -20.46 -4.54
C LEU A 191 14.00 -19.08 -4.71
N LYS A 192 13.70 -18.68 -5.94
CA LYS A 192 13.02 -17.41 -6.25
C LYS A 192 11.57 -17.40 -5.77
N TYR A 193 10.87 -18.53 -5.90
CA TYR A 193 9.51 -18.67 -5.38
C TYR A 193 9.46 -18.45 -3.87
N TYR A 194 10.33 -19.12 -3.11
CA TYR A 194 10.41 -18.91 -1.66
C TYR A 194 10.88 -17.51 -1.28
N TYR A 195 11.65 -16.82 -2.13
CA TYR A 195 11.96 -15.40 -1.93
C TYR A 195 10.70 -14.54 -1.99
N LEU A 196 9.83 -14.74 -2.98
CA LEU A 196 8.56 -14.03 -3.08
C LEU A 196 7.63 -14.37 -1.91
N MET A 197 7.57 -15.64 -1.49
CA MET A 197 6.81 -16.03 -0.29
C MET A 197 7.33 -15.32 0.96
N VAL A 198 8.64 -15.28 1.18
CA VAL A 198 9.19 -14.57 2.35
C VAL A 198 8.85 -13.09 2.32
N LEU A 199 8.88 -12.44 1.15
CA LEU A 199 8.42 -11.05 1.02
C LEU A 199 6.94 -10.92 1.36
N ASP A 200 6.09 -11.81 0.86
CA ASP A 200 4.65 -11.79 1.16
C ASP A 200 4.39 -12.00 2.66
N ILE A 201 5.07 -12.95 3.30
CA ILE A 201 4.98 -13.19 4.76
C ILE A 201 5.42 -11.96 5.56
N ILE A 202 6.48 -11.26 5.12
CA ILE A 202 6.93 -10.01 5.75
C ILE A 202 5.85 -8.94 5.62
N LEU A 203 5.23 -8.82 4.44
CA LEU A 203 4.21 -7.81 4.16
C LEU A 203 2.88 -8.12 4.82
N HIS A 204 2.51 -9.39 4.94
CA HIS A 204 1.19 -9.89 5.28
C HIS A 204 1.29 -11.07 6.26
N PRO A 205 1.80 -10.85 7.50
CA PRO A 205 1.94 -11.91 8.47
C PRO A 205 0.59 -12.57 8.76
N PHE A 206 0.56 -13.90 8.76
CA PHE A 206 -0.62 -14.69 9.13
C PHE A 206 -1.91 -14.42 8.34
N PHE A 207 -1.77 -14.05 7.07
CA PHE A 207 -2.85 -14.23 6.09
C PHE A 207 -2.99 -15.72 5.74
N GLU A 208 -4.19 -16.18 5.39
CA GLU A 208 -4.56 -17.61 5.23
C GLU A 208 -3.50 -18.44 4.46
N ASN A 209 -3.09 -17.98 3.28
CA ASN A 209 -2.05 -18.64 2.47
C ASN A 209 -0.68 -18.67 3.16
N THR A 210 -0.32 -17.61 3.88
CA THR A 210 0.93 -17.48 4.62
C THR A 210 0.96 -18.40 5.84
N ILE A 211 -0.15 -18.53 6.57
CA ILE A 211 -0.24 -19.47 7.71
C ILE A 211 -0.04 -20.89 7.24
N TYR A 212 -0.79 -21.28 6.22
CA TYR A 212 -0.69 -22.61 5.64
C TYR A 212 0.74 -22.91 5.19
N ALA A 213 1.41 -21.94 4.54
CA ALA A 213 2.81 -22.07 4.15
C ALA A 213 3.75 -22.31 5.35
N ILE A 214 3.58 -21.55 6.43
CA ILE A 214 4.40 -21.65 7.64
C ILE A 214 4.16 -22.97 8.37
N GLU A 215 2.90 -23.42 8.45
CA GLU A 215 2.53 -24.67 9.14
C GLU A 215 3.01 -25.91 8.38
N GLN A 216 2.87 -25.92 7.05
CA GLN A 216 3.25 -27.07 6.22
C GLN A 216 4.77 -27.15 6.01
N ASP A 217 5.49 -26.02 6.08
CA ASP A 217 6.93 -25.97 5.79
C ASP A 217 7.76 -25.46 6.98
N ARG A 218 8.08 -26.38 7.90
CA ARG A 218 8.92 -26.09 9.07
C ARG A 218 10.29 -25.46 8.73
N PRO A 219 11.00 -25.84 7.65
CA PRO A 219 12.15 -25.10 7.14
C PRO A 219 11.88 -23.62 6.83
N LEU A 220 10.76 -23.29 6.19
CA LEU A 220 10.36 -21.91 5.91
C LEU A 220 10.12 -21.15 7.22
N TYR A 221 9.42 -21.77 8.17
CA TYR A 221 9.25 -21.22 9.51
C TYR A 221 10.59 -20.83 10.16
N TRP A 222 11.57 -21.73 10.18
CA TRP A 222 12.89 -21.43 10.76
C TRP A 222 13.66 -20.37 9.96
N CYS A 223 13.46 -20.31 8.65
CA CYS A 223 13.98 -19.22 7.83
C CYS A 223 13.41 -17.87 8.28
N ILE A 224 12.10 -17.77 8.50
CA ILE A 224 11.44 -16.55 9.01
C ILE A 224 11.94 -16.19 10.41
N VAL A 225 12.00 -17.14 11.35
CA VAL A 225 12.55 -16.92 12.70
C VAL A 225 13.99 -16.38 12.63
N SER A 226 14.83 -16.98 11.79
CA SER A 226 16.22 -16.55 11.60
C SER A 226 16.31 -15.15 10.97
N LEU A 227 15.44 -14.87 10.00
CA LEU A 227 15.39 -13.58 9.31
C LEU A 227 14.96 -12.44 10.25
N LEU A 228 13.92 -12.65 11.07
CA LEU A 228 13.45 -11.68 12.06
C LEU A 228 14.51 -11.37 13.15
N LYS A 229 15.53 -12.22 13.32
CA LYS A 229 16.67 -11.94 14.22
C LYS A 229 17.76 -11.10 13.55
N LYS A 230 17.76 -11.02 12.21
CA LYS A 230 18.74 -10.27 11.41
C LYS A 230 18.22 -8.93 10.91
N LEU A 231 16.90 -8.79 10.79
CA LEU A 231 16.26 -7.51 10.50
C LEU A 231 16.48 -6.50 11.62
N ASP A 232 16.35 -5.21 11.27
CA ASP A 232 16.32 -4.13 12.26
C ASP A 232 15.28 -4.44 13.35
N GLU A 233 15.62 -4.10 14.59
CA GLU A 233 14.79 -4.42 15.74
C GLU A 233 13.39 -3.81 15.63
N HIS A 234 13.27 -2.57 15.14
CA HIS A 234 11.96 -1.93 14.99
C HIS A 234 11.12 -2.58 13.89
N ILE A 235 11.73 -3.06 12.81
CA ILE A 235 11.02 -3.78 11.74
C ILE A 235 10.47 -5.09 12.31
N SER A 236 11.29 -5.79 13.07
CA SER A 236 10.93 -7.09 13.65
C SER A 236 9.85 -6.96 14.72
N ASP A 237 9.94 -5.95 15.60
CA ASP A 237 8.92 -5.65 16.61
C ASP A 237 7.60 -5.22 15.97
N PHE A 238 7.66 -4.40 14.92
CA PHE A 238 6.46 -4.01 14.17
C PHE A 238 5.79 -5.21 13.49
N TRP A 239 6.57 -6.08 12.83
CA TRP A 239 6.06 -7.29 12.19
C TRP A 239 5.38 -8.21 13.20
N ARG A 240 6.01 -8.42 14.37
CA ARG A 240 5.43 -9.21 15.47
C ARG A 240 4.12 -8.59 15.93
N GLU A 241 4.08 -7.30 16.26
CA GLU A 241 2.82 -6.70 16.72
C GLU A 241 1.71 -6.79 15.66
N ARG A 242 2.02 -6.61 14.37
CA ARG A 242 1.06 -6.83 13.28
C ARG A 242 0.49 -8.23 13.31
N ALA A 243 1.36 -9.23 13.41
CA ALA A 243 0.96 -10.62 13.56
C ALA A 243 0.01 -10.79 14.74
N ARG A 244 0.35 -10.25 15.92
CA ARG A 244 -0.46 -10.38 17.14
C ARG A 244 -1.89 -9.90 16.93
N VAL A 245 -2.05 -8.73 16.33
CA VAL A 245 -3.38 -8.14 16.05
C VAL A 245 -4.20 -9.03 15.10
N ILE A 246 -3.59 -9.61 14.06
CA ILE A 246 -4.27 -10.50 13.12
C ILE A 246 -4.72 -11.78 13.83
N LEU A 247 -3.86 -12.34 14.67
CA LEU A 247 -4.16 -13.56 15.42
C LEU A 247 -5.30 -13.38 16.40
N GLU A 248 -5.23 -12.34 17.23
CA GLU A 248 -6.28 -12.01 18.20
C GLU A 248 -7.64 -11.77 17.51
N LYS A 249 -7.64 -11.32 16.25
CA LYS A 249 -8.88 -11.03 15.50
C LYS A 249 -9.44 -12.26 14.76
N TYR A 250 -8.59 -13.02 14.09
CA TYR A 250 -9.02 -14.00 13.09
C TYR A 250 -8.83 -15.46 13.51
N PHE A 251 -8.08 -15.73 14.59
CA PHE A 251 -7.73 -17.08 15.00
C PHE A 251 -8.16 -17.30 16.45
N ASP A 252 -9.37 -17.86 16.62
CA ASP A 252 -9.88 -18.36 17.89
C ASP A 252 -9.06 -19.59 18.32
N TYR A 253 -7.92 -19.35 18.98
CA TYR A 253 -7.11 -20.33 19.70
C TYR A 253 -6.96 -21.70 19.00
N ILE A 254 -6.17 -21.76 17.92
CA ILE A 254 -5.82 -23.03 17.30
C ILE A 254 -4.73 -23.72 18.15
N GLU A 255 -5.08 -24.84 18.80
CA GLU A 255 -4.12 -25.73 19.46
C GLU A 255 -2.99 -26.10 18.48
N GLY A 256 -1.76 -25.65 18.76
CA GLY A 256 -0.57 -25.88 17.94
C GLY A 256 0.02 -24.62 17.30
N ALA A 257 -0.83 -23.68 16.86
CA ALA A 257 -0.38 -22.40 16.33
C ALA A 257 0.23 -21.53 17.45
N GLU A 258 -0.30 -21.65 18.69
CA GLU A 258 0.24 -21.00 19.89
C GLU A 258 1.75 -21.26 20.12
N VAL A 259 2.24 -22.46 19.80
CA VAL A 259 3.67 -22.80 19.95
C VAL A 259 4.52 -22.08 18.90
N LEU A 260 4.10 -22.12 17.63
CA LEU A 260 4.74 -21.37 16.54
C LEU A 260 4.74 -19.87 16.84
N TYR A 261 3.65 -19.34 17.38
CA TYR A 261 3.54 -17.96 17.79
C TYR A 261 4.50 -17.65 18.92
N ASN A 262 4.42 -18.36 20.05
CA ASN A 262 5.27 -18.07 21.20
C ASN A 262 6.76 -18.04 20.82
N GLU A 263 7.21 -18.96 19.96
CA GLU A 263 8.57 -18.99 19.42
C GLU A 263 8.90 -17.81 18.47
N LEU A 264 7.97 -17.38 17.59
CA LEU A 264 8.15 -16.20 16.71
C LEU A 264 8.12 -14.86 17.48
N PHE A 265 7.37 -14.82 18.58
CA PHE A 265 7.21 -13.67 19.46
C PHE A 265 8.29 -13.56 20.55
N GLU A 266 9.19 -14.54 20.68
CA GLU A 266 10.33 -14.44 21.59
C GLU A 266 11.17 -13.19 21.30
N GLY A 267 11.30 -12.32 22.30
CA GLY A 267 12.12 -11.11 22.24
C GLY A 267 11.40 -9.82 21.88
N ASP A 268 10.06 -9.80 21.77
CA ASP A 268 9.30 -8.55 21.62
C ASP A 268 9.55 -7.61 22.80
N LYS A 269 10.11 -6.43 22.52
CA LYS A 269 10.41 -5.40 23.53
C LYS A 269 9.29 -4.38 23.72
N GLY A 270 8.14 -4.56 23.05
CA GLY A 270 6.94 -3.75 23.20
C GLY A 270 6.90 -2.47 22.36
N HIS A 271 7.94 -2.17 21.58
CA HIS A 271 7.96 -1.00 20.68
C HIS A 271 7.01 -1.18 19.47
N GLY A 272 6.66 -2.41 19.13
CA GLY A 272 5.73 -2.73 18.03
C GLY A 272 4.37 -2.04 18.14
N LYS A 273 3.83 -1.91 19.36
CA LYS A 273 2.55 -1.20 19.63
C LYS A 273 2.60 0.28 19.27
N GLU A 274 3.69 0.93 19.58
CA GLU A 274 3.88 2.35 19.27
C GLU A 274 4.06 2.54 17.76
N LEU A 275 4.83 1.66 17.11
CA LEU A 275 5.03 1.66 15.67
C LEU A 275 3.73 1.39 14.90
N LEU A 276 2.88 0.47 15.37
CA LEU A 276 1.53 0.26 14.82
C LEU A 276 0.66 1.50 14.93
N LYS A 277 0.66 2.19 16.09
CA LYS A 277 -0.09 3.43 16.27
C LYS A 277 0.41 4.53 15.34
N GLU A 278 1.73 4.68 15.20
CA GLU A 278 2.33 5.60 14.22
C GLU A 278 1.84 5.29 12.80
N ASN A 279 1.83 4.01 12.43
CA ASN A 279 1.36 3.56 11.12
C ASN A 279 -0.13 3.86 10.90
N TYR A 280 -0.96 3.57 11.88
CA TYR A 280 -2.40 3.85 11.84
C TYR A 280 -2.71 5.34 11.65
N TYR A 281 -2.02 6.23 12.40
CA TYR A 281 -2.19 7.67 12.22
C TYR A 281 -1.68 8.16 10.86
N PHE A 282 -0.59 7.58 10.36
CA PHE A 282 -0.07 7.88 9.04
C PHE A 282 -1.07 7.50 7.96
N ASN A 283 -1.61 6.27 8.00
CA ASN A 283 -2.59 5.76 7.05
C ASN A 283 -3.85 6.61 7.01
N ILE A 284 -4.38 7.00 8.17
CA ILE A 284 -5.56 7.86 8.24
C ILE A 284 -5.23 9.25 7.70
N ALA A 285 -4.07 9.81 8.01
CA ALA A 285 -3.65 11.09 7.45
C ALA A 285 -3.55 11.04 5.93
N THR A 286 -2.94 9.99 5.35
CA THR A 286 -2.91 9.79 3.90
C THR A 286 -4.29 9.55 3.31
N GLY A 287 -5.15 8.81 4.01
CA GLY A 287 -6.54 8.57 3.62
C GLY A 287 -7.36 9.85 3.55
N VAL A 288 -7.17 10.78 4.48
CA VAL A 288 -7.76 12.13 4.43
C VAL A 288 -7.28 12.90 3.20
N LEU A 289 -6.00 12.82 2.84
CA LEU A 289 -5.49 13.48 1.62
C LEU A 289 -6.13 12.94 0.35
N MET A 290 -6.28 11.62 0.29
CA MET A 290 -6.81 10.88 -0.85
C MET A 290 -8.34 10.82 -0.88
N ASN A 291 -9.01 11.43 0.11
CA ASN A 291 -10.46 11.37 0.28
C ASN A 291 -11.01 9.93 0.37
N SER A 292 -10.28 9.03 1.05
CA SER A 292 -10.68 7.65 1.29
C SER A 292 -11.82 7.58 2.30
N ASP A 293 -12.98 7.04 1.89
CA ASP A 293 -14.16 6.89 2.75
C ASP A 293 -13.82 6.18 4.06
N ILE A 294 -13.24 4.97 3.97
CA ILE A 294 -12.98 4.13 5.14
C ILE A 294 -12.03 4.77 6.16
N GLN A 295 -10.95 5.42 5.69
CA GLN A 295 -10.01 6.13 6.56
C GLN A 295 -10.65 7.37 7.20
N ILE A 296 -11.51 8.08 6.45
CA ILE A 296 -12.27 9.22 6.97
C ILE A 296 -13.25 8.77 8.05
N ARG A 297 -13.91 7.61 7.90
CA ARG A 297 -14.75 7.03 8.96
C ARG A 297 -13.95 6.84 10.24
N PHE A 298 -12.79 6.20 10.17
CA PHE A 298 -11.93 5.98 11.33
C PHE A 298 -11.40 7.28 11.93
N PHE A 299 -11.11 8.29 11.10
CA PHE A 299 -10.79 9.63 11.59
C PHE A 299 -11.90 10.20 12.49
N TYR A 300 -13.18 9.97 12.18
CA TYR A 300 -14.28 10.46 13.02
C TYR A 300 -14.48 9.66 14.31
N GLU A 301 -14.10 8.39 14.35
CA GLU A 301 -14.15 7.53 15.56
C GLU A 301 -13.04 7.84 16.57
N MET A 302 -11.93 8.42 16.12
CA MET A 302 -10.79 8.76 16.96
C MET A 302 -11.13 9.73 18.10
N ASN A 303 -10.38 9.60 19.20
CA ASN A 303 -10.44 10.57 20.28
C ASN A 303 -9.79 11.90 19.86
N LYS A 304 -9.93 12.93 20.70
CA LYS A 304 -9.45 14.29 20.38
C LYS A 304 -7.94 14.35 20.17
N GLU A 305 -7.16 13.63 20.97
CA GLU A 305 -5.69 13.67 20.88
C GLU A 305 -5.18 12.96 19.63
N GLU A 306 -5.78 11.82 19.28
CA GLU A 306 -5.52 11.09 18.04
C GLU A 306 -5.86 11.93 16.80
N LYS A 307 -7.03 12.56 16.80
CA LYS A 307 -7.44 13.48 15.73
C LYS A 307 -6.42 14.61 15.53
N ASN A 308 -5.90 15.19 16.62
CA ASN A 308 -4.90 16.25 16.53
C ASN A 308 -3.63 15.80 15.80
N ILE A 309 -3.19 14.57 16.04
CA ILE A 309 -2.01 13.98 15.39
C ILE A 309 -2.26 13.86 13.89
N VAL A 310 -3.38 13.26 13.50
CA VAL A 310 -3.77 13.09 12.09
C VAL A 310 -3.90 14.44 11.40
N ILE A 311 -4.57 15.41 12.03
CA ILE A 311 -4.72 16.77 11.49
C ILE A 311 -3.37 17.42 11.23
N ASN A 312 -2.46 17.38 12.21
CA ASN A 312 -1.12 17.94 12.07
C ASN A 312 -0.38 17.32 10.89
N GLN A 313 -0.47 16.01 10.72
CA GLN A 313 0.19 15.27 9.64
C GLN A 313 -0.43 15.58 8.27
N ALA A 314 -1.76 15.53 8.15
CA ALA A 314 -2.49 15.85 6.92
C ALA A 314 -2.22 17.29 6.46
N VAL A 315 -2.20 18.27 7.36
CA VAL A 315 -1.85 19.67 7.04
C VAL A 315 -0.41 19.79 6.56
N SER A 316 0.52 19.08 7.19
CA SER A 316 1.93 19.07 6.77
C SER A 316 2.07 18.55 5.33
N PHE A 317 1.40 17.45 5.01
CA PHE A 317 1.35 16.93 3.65
C PHE A 317 0.72 17.91 2.66
N ALA A 318 -0.47 18.43 2.97
CA ALA A 318 -1.19 19.36 2.10
C ALA A 318 -0.38 20.62 1.80
N ARG A 319 0.35 21.17 2.77
CA ARG A 319 1.24 22.32 2.55
C ARG A 319 2.34 22.02 1.53
N ARG A 320 3.01 20.86 1.64
CA ARG A 320 4.08 20.46 0.72
C ARG A 320 3.54 20.21 -0.69
N ILE A 321 2.42 19.50 -0.80
CA ILE A 321 1.75 19.24 -2.09
C ILE A 321 1.34 20.56 -2.76
N ASN A 322 0.71 21.47 -2.02
CA ASN A 322 0.34 22.79 -2.56
C ASN A 322 1.56 23.62 -2.96
N THR A 323 2.66 23.52 -2.22
CA THR A 323 3.91 24.22 -2.58
C THR A 323 4.47 23.69 -3.91
N LEU A 324 4.47 22.37 -4.11
CA LEU A 324 4.86 21.76 -5.38
C LEU A 324 3.93 22.19 -6.51
N LEU A 325 2.62 22.12 -6.29
CA LEU A 325 1.62 22.54 -7.28
C LEU A 325 1.85 23.99 -7.69
N VAL A 326 2.01 24.92 -6.74
CA VAL A 326 2.27 26.33 -7.06
C VAL A 326 3.49 26.48 -7.94
N LYS A 327 4.58 25.77 -7.63
CA LYS A 327 5.81 25.78 -8.42
C LYS A 327 5.60 25.24 -9.84
N ASP A 328 4.92 24.11 -9.99
CA ASP A 328 4.63 23.53 -11.31
C ASP A 328 3.66 24.41 -12.11
N LEU A 329 2.72 25.09 -11.44
CA LEU A 329 1.83 26.06 -12.07
C LEU A 329 2.53 27.36 -12.49
N GLU A 330 3.74 27.69 -12.03
CA GLU A 330 4.44 28.95 -12.39
C GLU A 330 4.56 29.12 -13.91
N ARG A 331 4.84 28.02 -14.63
CA ARG A 331 4.98 28.01 -16.09
C ARG A 331 3.66 27.91 -16.87
N ILE A 332 2.55 27.58 -16.20
CA ILE A 332 1.27 27.32 -16.86
C ILE A 332 0.41 28.59 -16.87
N SER A 333 0.00 29.08 -18.05
CA SER A 333 -0.90 30.23 -18.19
C SER A 333 -2.38 29.80 -18.09
N PRO A 334 -3.31 30.72 -17.80
CA PRO A 334 -4.75 30.44 -17.89
C PRO A 334 -5.23 29.96 -19.26
N GLU A 335 -4.47 30.21 -20.32
CA GLU A 335 -4.84 29.91 -21.71
C GLU A 335 -5.02 28.41 -21.99
N VAL A 336 -4.35 27.56 -21.20
CA VAL A 336 -4.45 26.10 -21.30
C VAL A 336 -5.88 25.57 -21.21
N PHE A 337 -6.76 26.27 -20.50
CA PHE A 337 -8.16 25.86 -20.37
C PHE A 337 -9.06 26.26 -21.55
N TYR A 338 -8.60 27.18 -22.42
CA TYR A 338 -9.34 27.60 -23.61
C TYR A 338 -8.89 26.86 -24.87
N HIS A 339 -7.64 26.38 -24.88
CA HIS A 339 -7.04 25.66 -26.00
C HIS A 339 -6.55 24.27 -25.58
N PRO A 340 -7.44 23.37 -25.12
CA PRO A 340 -7.03 22.13 -24.47
C PRO A 340 -6.23 21.19 -25.37
N ARG A 341 -6.49 21.19 -26.69
CA ARG A 341 -5.75 20.37 -27.67
C ARG A 341 -4.31 20.84 -27.89
N GLU A 342 -4.02 22.11 -27.62
CA GLU A 342 -2.69 22.70 -27.80
C GLU A 342 -1.85 22.57 -26.51
N HIS A 343 -2.49 22.21 -25.39
CA HIS A 343 -1.91 22.18 -24.05
C HIS A 343 -2.25 20.88 -23.30
N GLU A 344 -2.30 19.76 -24.04
CA GLU A 344 -2.69 18.46 -23.48
C GLU A 344 -1.78 18.05 -22.31
N THR A 345 -0.47 18.25 -22.44
CA THR A 345 0.49 17.92 -21.37
C THR A 345 0.29 18.78 -20.12
N GLU A 346 0.14 20.10 -20.25
CA GLU A 346 -0.11 20.98 -19.10
C GLU A 346 -1.44 20.67 -18.41
N LEU A 347 -2.47 20.30 -19.18
CA LEU A 347 -3.76 19.88 -18.62
C LEU A 347 -3.66 18.54 -17.91
N GLU A 348 -2.95 17.56 -18.48
CA GLU A 348 -2.67 16.28 -17.81
C GLU A 348 -1.98 16.51 -16.47
N GLU A 349 -0.95 17.36 -16.42
CA GLU A 349 -0.26 17.70 -15.18
C GLU A 349 -1.18 18.30 -14.13
N ILE A 350 -2.03 19.26 -14.52
CA ILE A 350 -3.03 19.87 -13.63
C ILE A 350 -4.01 18.80 -13.14
N PHE A 351 -4.49 17.96 -14.05
CA PHE A 351 -5.45 16.90 -13.72
C PHE A 351 -4.85 15.85 -12.79
N THR A 352 -3.55 15.52 -12.89
CA THR A 352 -2.91 14.58 -11.96
C THR A 352 -2.99 15.06 -10.51
N TYR A 353 -2.64 16.32 -10.24
CA TYR A 353 -2.78 16.89 -8.89
C TYR A 353 -4.22 16.84 -8.39
N LEU A 354 -5.14 17.21 -9.27
CA LEU A 354 -6.56 17.32 -9.01
C LEU A 354 -7.21 15.96 -8.73
N LYS A 355 -6.91 14.95 -9.54
CA LYS A 355 -7.38 13.56 -9.41
C LYS A 355 -6.87 12.92 -8.13
N MET A 356 -5.59 13.11 -7.80
CA MET A 356 -5.00 12.52 -6.60
C MET A 356 -5.38 13.26 -5.31
N PHE A 357 -5.49 14.58 -5.37
CA PHE A 357 -5.59 15.42 -4.18
C PHE A 357 -6.64 16.52 -4.34
N ARG A 358 -7.90 16.21 -4.05
CA ARG A 358 -9.05 17.13 -4.21
C ARG A 358 -8.85 18.51 -3.57
N PHE A 359 -8.14 18.59 -2.44
CA PHE A 359 -7.90 19.87 -1.74
C PHE A 359 -7.08 20.87 -2.57
N THR A 360 -6.34 20.40 -3.58
CA THR A 360 -5.52 21.25 -4.46
C THR A 360 -6.34 22.18 -5.36
N HIS A 361 -7.61 21.86 -5.60
CA HIS A 361 -8.52 22.67 -6.43
C HIS A 361 -8.58 24.14 -5.98
N ARG A 362 -8.55 24.37 -4.66
CA ARG A 362 -8.54 25.72 -4.11
C ARG A 362 -7.23 26.46 -4.39
N THR A 363 -6.11 25.77 -4.31
CA THR A 363 -4.80 26.35 -4.63
C THR A 363 -4.69 26.66 -6.12
N LEU A 364 -5.21 25.78 -6.99
CA LEU A 364 -5.32 26.03 -8.42
C LEU A 364 -6.16 27.29 -8.71
N GLU A 365 -7.35 27.41 -8.10
CA GLU A 365 -8.19 28.61 -8.21
C GLU A 365 -7.41 29.88 -7.83
N GLU A 366 -6.78 29.88 -6.65
CA GLU A 366 -6.04 31.03 -6.14
C GLU A 366 -4.88 31.44 -7.04
N VAL A 367 -4.18 30.48 -7.67
CA VAL A 367 -3.10 30.74 -8.62
C VAL A 367 -3.63 31.28 -9.95
N MET A 368 -4.68 30.66 -10.51
CA MET A 368 -5.23 31.08 -11.80
C MET A 368 -5.85 32.47 -11.74
N LEU A 369 -6.55 32.80 -10.65
CA LEU A 369 -7.08 34.15 -10.42
C LEU A 369 -5.96 35.20 -10.32
N LYS A 370 -4.84 34.87 -9.65
CA LYS A 370 -3.66 35.75 -9.58
C LYS A 370 -2.99 35.95 -10.94
N LYS A 371 -3.09 34.97 -11.83
CA LYS A 371 -2.57 35.02 -13.20
C LYS A 371 -3.50 35.75 -14.18
N GLY A 372 -4.58 36.35 -13.70
CA GLY A 372 -5.48 37.20 -14.51
C GLY A 372 -6.77 36.53 -14.95
N MET A 373 -7.01 35.26 -14.60
CA MET A 373 -8.31 34.63 -14.83
C MET A 373 -9.39 35.30 -13.96
N SER A 374 -10.53 35.64 -14.54
CA SER A 374 -11.67 36.17 -13.79
C SER A 374 -12.41 35.08 -13.03
N LYS A 375 -13.18 35.46 -12.00
CA LYS A 375 -14.05 34.52 -11.28
C LYS A 375 -15.11 33.86 -12.18
N LYS A 376 -15.57 34.56 -13.22
CA LYS A 376 -16.55 34.01 -14.17
C LYS A 376 -15.92 32.91 -15.03
N GLU A 377 -14.70 33.15 -15.51
CA GLU A 377 -13.93 32.15 -16.25
C GLU A 377 -13.57 30.95 -15.38
N TRP A 378 -13.21 31.17 -14.11
CA TRP A 378 -12.98 30.06 -13.18
C TRP A 378 -14.22 29.20 -12.98
N ILE A 379 -15.43 29.78 -12.92
CA ILE A 379 -16.67 28.99 -12.81
C ILE A 379 -16.84 28.08 -14.03
N TYR A 380 -16.50 28.57 -15.23
CA TYR A 380 -16.49 27.75 -16.44
C TYR A 380 -15.47 26.61 -16.34
N VAL A 381 -14.21 26.91 -15.98
CA VAL A 381 -13.16 25.89 -15.78
C VAL A 381 -13.56 24.88 -14.73
N LYS A 382 -14.12 25.32 -13.59
CA LYS A 382 -14.60 24.45 -12.52
C LYS A 382 -15.68 23.48 -12.98
N ASN A 383 -16.59 23.91 -13.86
CA ASN A 383 -17.62 23.04 -14.43
C ASN A 383 -17.03 22.06 -15.46
N LEU A 384 -16.04 22.48 -16.24
CA LEU A 384 -15.27 21.61 -17.13
C LEU A 384 -14.50 20.54 -16.33
N LEU A 385 -13.85 20.94 -15.25
CA LEU A 385 -13.19 20.02 -14.32
C LEU A 385 -14.20 19.01 -13.75
N ARG A 386 -15.38 19.48 -13.33
CA ARG A 386 -16.43 18.64 -12.77
C ARG A 386 -16.92 17.56 -13.72
N THR A 387 -17.00 17.84 -15.02
CA THR A 387 -17.40 16.86 -16.04
C THR A 387 -16.35 15.77 -16.23
N VAL A 388 -15.06 16.11 -16.20
CA VAL A 388 -13.96 15.13 -16.17
C VAL A 388 -14.02 14.25 -14.91
N TYR A 389 -14.33 14.84 -13.75
CA TYR A 389 -14.50 14.09 -12.50
C TYR A 389 -15.78 13.24 -12.47
N GLU A 390 -16.86 13.67 -13.10
CA GLU A 390 -18.12 12.92 -13.20
C GLU A 390 -18.01 11.76 -14.19
N GLU A 391 -17.29 11.90 -15.31
CA GLU A 391 -16.95 10.78 -16.20
C GLU A 391 -16.06 9.74 -15.49
N GLU A 392 -15.06 10.16 -14.72
CA GLU A 392 -14.28 9.23 -13.89
C GLU A 392 -15.09 8.64 -12.75
N HIS A 393 -16.00 9.40 -12.13
CA HIS A 393 -16.87 8.85 -11.10
C HIS A 393 -17.81 7.82 -11.68
N MET A 394 -18.35 8.07 -12.89
CA MET A 394 -19.14 7.11 -13.63
C MET A 394 -18.30 5.90 -14.05
N GLN A 395 -17.06 6.06 -14.52
CA GLN A 395 -16.15 4.95 -14.83
C GLN A 395 -15.76 4.16 -13.57
N ARG A 396 -15.50 4.82 -12.43
CA ARG A 396 -15.25 4.14 -11.15
C ARG A 396 -16.51 3.48 -10.60
N ILE A 397 -17.69 4.07 -10.77
CA ILE A 397 -18.97 3.41 -10.46
C ILE A 397 -19.17 2.24 -11.41
N GLU A 398 -18.82 2.35 -12.68
CA GLU A 398 -18.96 1.32 -13.70
C GLU A 398 -17.95 0.18 -13.45
N GLU A 399 -16.72 0.48 -13.04
CA GLU A 399 -15.71 -0.47 -12.53
C GLU A 399 -16.13 -1.07 -11.20
N GLN A 400 -16.72 -0.29 -10.28
CA GLN A 400 -17.30 -0.80 -9.04
C GLN A 400 -18.55 -1.64 -9.31
N CYS A 401 -19.33 -1.34 -10.34
CA CYS A 401 -20.49 -2.12 -10.78
C CYS A 401 -20.05 -3.38 -11.52
N LEU A 402 -18.97 -3.32 -12.31
CA LEU A 402 -18.27 -4.48 -12.89
C LEU A 402 -17.60 -5.32 -11.78
N HIS A 403 -17.10 -4.69 -10.71
CA HIS A 403 -16.63 -5.37 -9.50
C HIS A 403 -17.77 -5.88 -8.61
N HIS A 404 -18.97 -5.31 -8.68
CA HIS A 404 -20.18 -5.90 -8.12
C HIS A 404 -20.61 -7.16 -8.89
N VAL A 405 -20.12 -7.35 -10.12
CA VAL A 405 -20.18 -8.65 -10.82
C VAL A 405 -18.99 -9.56 -10.42
N ASN A 406 -17.84 -9.00 -10.02
CA ASN A 406 -16.73 -9.71 -9.37
C ASN A 406 -16.80 -9.72 -7.85
N ASN A 407 -18.02 -9.84 -7.31
CA ASN A 407 -18.31 -10.10 -5.90
C ASN A 407 -17.90 -11.54 -5.51
N TYR A 408 -16.83 -12.07 -6.10
CA TYR A 408 -16.44 -13.48 -6.02
C TYR A 408 -15.27 -13.71 -5.05
N TYR A 409 -14.35 -12.78 -4.83
CA TYR A 409 -13.29 -13.01 -3.82
C TYR A 409 -13.81 -12.91 -2.38
N THR A 410 -14.73 -11.99 -2.11
CA THR A 410 -15.40 -11.90 -0.81
C THR A 410 -16.43 -13.02 -0.61
N ILE A 411 -16.91 -13.67 -1.66
CA ILE A 411 -17.82 -14.83 -1.58
C ILE A 411 -17.06 -16.16 -1.59
N ILE A 412 -15.90 -16.29 -2.26
CA ILE A 412 -15.07 -17.51 -2.26
C ILE A 412 -14.35 -17.70 -0.92
N SER A 413 -13.76 -16.64 -0.33
CA SER A 413 -13.24 -16.71 1.05
C SER A 413 -14.36 -16.99 2.07
N ASN A 414 -15.60 -16.54 1.82
CA ASN A 414 -16.75 -16.82 2.69
C ASN A 414 -17.49 -18.15 2.41
N ILE A 415 -17.21 -18.85 1.29
CA ILE A 415 -17.80 -20.16 0.96
C ILE A 415 -16.88 -21.31 1.39
N ALA A 416 -15.55 -21.16 1.30
CA ALA A 416 -14.61 -22.18 1.80
C ALA A 416 -14.68 -22.33 3.34
N LEU A 417 -14.99 -21.25 4.05
CA LEU A 417 -15.19 -21.22 5.50
C LEU A 417 -16.55 -21.77 5.98
N ASN A 418 -17.50 -22.09 5.09
CA ASN A 418 -18.86 -22.52 5.51
C ASN A 418 -19.21 -23.98 5.21
N TYR A 419 -18.35 -24.78 4.58
CA TYR A 419 -18.61 -26.21 4.38
C TYR A 419 -17.35 -27.05 4.55
N SER A 420 -17.16 -27.56 5.76
CA SER A 420 -16.53 -28.87 5.95
C SER A 420 -17.45 -29.95 5.36
N LEU A 421 -16.97 -30.59 4.29
CA LEU A 421 -17.21 -32.01 3.99
C LEU A 421 -15.91 -32.64 3.50
#